data_AF-A0A947WE74-F1
#
_entry.id   AF-A0A947WE74-F1
#
_cell.length_a   1.000
_cell.length_b   1.000
_cell.length_c   1.000
_cell.angle_alpha   90.00
_cell.angle_beta   90.00
_cell.angle_gamma   90.00
#
_symmetry.space_group_name_H-M   'P 1'
#
loop_
_entity.id
_entity.type
_entity.pdbx_description
1 polymer ?
#
loop_
_entity_poly.entity_id
_entity_poly.type
_entity_poly.pdbx_seq_one_letter_code
_entity_poly.pdbx_strand_id
1 'polypeptide(L)'
;PDERPDHPFTVKGTRLDAERRVDAAPAPVLKEGFMHITCTDCGNVYTLADATVPRRRLRVRCPACGRGLHVDGTVRARFREPPRPDDRRGWAQRLARALVSDILVYHRERHDAALAEGRLLVEFASELGEAWEAYKFQLGDDDACARHFREAVNEILAGGEILLEPRDDER
;
A
#
# COMPACT_ATOMS: atom_id res chain seq x y z
N PRO A 1 4.65 66.81 -52.05
CA PRO A 1 5.21 65.60 -51.43
C PRO A 1 4.49 65.37 -50.08
N ASP A 2 3.28 64.83 -50.07
CA ASP A 2 2.92 63.48 -50.51
C ASP A 2 3.90 62.44 -49.93
N GLU A 3 3.60 61.94 -48.74
CA GLU A 3 3.39 60.50 -48.56
C GLU A 3 2.80 60.21 -47.16
N ARG A 4 1.70 59.45 -47.17
CA ARG A 4 1.06 58.82 -46.01
C ARG A 4 1.61 57.38 -45.86
N PRO A 5 1.32 56.69 -44.75
CA PRO A 5 2.25 55.82 -44.03
C PRO A 5 2.11 54.33 -44.37
N ASP A 6 3.20 53.58 -44.16
CA ASP A 6 3.17 52.11 -44.10
C ASP A 6 3.06 51.66 -42.62
N HIS A 7 1.83 51.41 -42.19
CA HIS A 7 1.55 50.61 -40.99
C HIS A 7 0.91 49.30 -41.45
N PRO A 8 1.42 48.15 -41.00
CA PRO A 8 0.60 46.96 -40.85
C PRO A 8 0.19 46.80 -39.38
N PHE A 9 -1.05 47.22 -39.09
CA PHE A 9 -1.97 46.69 -38.06
C PHE A 9 -1.50 46.70 -36.57
N THR A 10 -2.05 47.51 -35.66
CA THR A 10 -3.40 47.62 -35.04
C THR A 10 -3.50 46.99 -33.64
N VAL A 11 -3.39 47.88 -32.64
CA VAL A 11 -4.29 48.12 -31.49
C VAL A 11 -4.62 46.95 -30.54
N LYS A 12 -4.31 47.11 -29.24
CA LYS A 12 -5.23 47.51 -28.14
C LYS A 12 -4.81 46.85 -26.82
N GLY A 13 -4.78 47.62 -25.73
CA GLY A 13 -4.95 47.05 -24.40
C GLY A 13 -4.05 47.65 -23.33
N THR A 14 -4.50 48.78 -22.78
CA THR A 14 -4.54 49.09 -21.35
C THR A 14 -3.49 48.45 -20.43
N ARG A 15 -2.62 49.34 -19.95
CA ARG A 15 -1.89 49.30 -18.67
C ARG A 15 -2.73 48.61 -17.59
N LEU A 16 -2.21 47.53 -17.03
CA LEU A 16 -2.80 46.78 -15.92
C LEU A 16 -2.74 47.63 -14.64
N ASP A 17 -3.85 48.26 -14.29
CA ASP A 17 -4.15 48.63 -12.91
C ASP A 17 -4.93 47.48 -12.26
N ALA A 18 -4.50 47.15 -11.03
CA ALA A 18 -5.24 46.50 -9.96
C ALA A 18 -6.06 45.23 -10.30
N GLU A 19 -5.70 44.09 -9.71
CA GLU A 19 -6.63 43.29 -8.90
C GLU A 19 -5.92 42.15 -8.16
N ARG A 20 -5.80 42.36 -6.85
CA ARG A 20 -5.59 41.34 -5.83
C ARG A 20 -6.75 40.33 -5.90
N ARG A 21 -6.56 39.21 -6.60
CA ARG A 21 -7.28 37.97 -6.34
C ARG A 21 -6.31 37.02 -5.66
N VAL A 22 -6.47 36.90 -4.35
CA VAL A 22 -6.02 35.73 -3.60
C VAL A 22 -6.86 34.58 -4.12
N ASP A 23 -6.29 33.80 -5.04
CA ASP A 23 -6.86 32.52 -5.43
C ASP A 23 -6.90 31.65 -4.18
N ALA A 24 -8.11 31.51 -3.65
CA ALA A 24 -8.41 30.53 -2.63
C ALA A 24 -7.99 29.17 -3.19
N ALA A 25 -6.97 28.57 -2.57
CA ALA A 25 -6.61 27.19 -2.81
C ALA A 25 -7.89 26.34 -2.78
N PRO A 26 -8.13 25.44 -3.76
CA PRO A 26 -9.28 24.57 -3.70
C PRO A 26 -9.22 23.78 -2.39
N ALA A 27 -10.34 23.76 -1.66
CA ALA A 27 -10.47 22.99 -0.44
C ALA A 27 -10.00 21.54 -0.69
N PRO A 28 -9.23 20.93 0.23
CA PRO A 28 -8.74 19.57 0.04
C PRO A 28 -9.95 18.64 -0.11
N VAL A 29 -10.05 18.00 -1.27
CA VAL A 29 -11.03 16.95 -1.54
C VAL A 29 -10.80 15.86 -0.48
N LEU A 30 -11.75 15.71 0.44
CA LEU A 30 -11.76 14.63 1.42
C LEU A 30 -11.82 13.32 0.63
N LYS A 31 -10.68 12.64 0.49
CA LYS A 31 -10.58 11.37 -0.24
C LYS A 31 -11.53 10.35 0.40
N GLU A 32 -12.46 9.83 -0.39
CA GLU A 32 -13.44 8.82 0.03
C GLU A 32 -12.74 7.59 0.61
N GLY A 33 -13.07 7.25 1.85
CA GLY A 33 -12.63 6.01 2.48
C GLY A 33 -13.45 4.82 1.98
N PHE A 34 -12.82 3.65 1.87
CA PHE A 34 -13.50 2.40 1.56
C PHE A 34 -13.34 1.42 2.72
N MET A 35 -14.38 0.65 3.03
CA MET A 35 -14.35 -0.42 4.02
C MET A 35 -14.61 -1.78 3.36
N HIS A 36 -13.83 -2.79 3.75
CA HIS A 36 -14.05 -4.18 3.36
C HIS A 36 -14.90 -4.88 4.41
N ILE A 37 -15.93 -5.58 3.96
CA ILE A 37 -16.77 -6.43 4.81
C ILE A 37 -16.77 -7.85 4.24
N THR A 38 -16.71 -8.86 5.12
CA THR A 38 -16.70 -10.27 4.71
C THR A 38 -17.98 -10.94 5.19
N CYS A 39 -18.65 -11.67 4.29
CA CYS A 39 -19.79 -12.49 4.67
C CYS A 39 -19.30 -13.74 5.43
N THR A 40 -19.82 -13.96 6.64
CA THR A 40 -19.47 -15.11 7.48
C THR A 40 -20.03 -16.44 6.95
N ASP A 41 -21.04 -16.41 6.07
CA ASP A 41 -21.67 -17.63 5.55
C ASP A 41 -21.03 -18.13 4.24
N CYS A 42 -20.62 -17.22 3.34
CA CYS A 42 -20.09 -17.59 2.03
C CYS A 42 -18.68 -17.06 1.75
N GLY A 43 -18.07 -16.30 2.66
CA GLY A 43 -16.69 -15.81 2.53
C GLY A 43 -16.48 -14.65 1.55
N ASN A 44 -17.53 -14.20 0.83
CA ASN A 44 -17.37 -13.10 -0.12
C ASN A 44 -17.02 -11.78 0.59
N VAL A 45 -16.10 -11.05 -0.02
CA VAL A 45 -15.64 -9.74 0.42
C VAL A 45 -16.32 -8.66 -0.43
N TYR A 46 -16.88 -7.64 0.24
CA TYR A 46 -17.50 -6.48 -0.42
C TYR A 46 -16.81 -5.20 0.01
N THR A 47 -16.58 -4.31 -0.96
CA THR A 47 -16.04 -2.97 -0.73
C THR A 47 -17.19 -1.97 -0.70
N LEU A 48 -17.32 -1.24 0.40
CA LEU A 48 -18.33 -0.20 0.59
C LEU A 48 -17.67 1.17 0.72
N ALA A 49 -18.27 2.19 0.09
CA ALA A 49 -17.87 3.58 0.33
C ALA A 49 -18.28 4.00 1.75
N ASP A 50 -17.33 4.49 2.54
CA ASP A 50 -17.53 4.93 3.93
C ASP A 50 -18.60 6.03 4.04
N ALA A 51 -18.72 6.87 3.01
CA ALA A 51 -19.74 7.92 2.89
C ALA A 51 -21.16 7.35 2.78
N THR A 52 -21.32 6.16 2.20
CA THR A 52 -22.63 5.51 2.00
C THR A 52 -23.07 4.71 3.22
N VAL A 53 -22.14 4.33 4.09
CA VAL A 53 -22.44 3.52 5.28
C VAL A 53 -22.89 4.41 6.45
N PRO A 54 -24.15 4.30 6.90
CA PRO A 54 -24.64 5.07 8.03
C PRO A 54 -23.87 4.74 9.31
N ARG A 55 -23.76 5.73 10.22
CA ARG A 55 -23.03 5.64 11.50
C ARG A 55 -23.75 4.77 12.55
N ARG A 56 -24.09 3.53 12.19
CA ARG A 56 -24.78 2.56 13.03
C ARG A 56 -24.45 1.13 12.59
N ARG A 57 -24.75 0.16 13.44
CA ARG A 57 -24.74 -1.26 13.05
C ARG A 57 -25.91 -1.52 12.12
N LEU A 58 -25.65 -2.05 10.93
CA LEU A 58 -26.66 -2.43 9.96
C LEU A 58 -26.65 -3.95 9.78
N ARG A 59 -27.83 -4.52 9.55
CA ARG A 59 -27.96 -5.89 9.06
C ARG A 59 -28.40 -5.82 7.60
N VAL A 60 -27.55 -6.27 6.70
CA VAL A 60 -27.80 -6.26 5.25
C VAL A 60 -27.81 -7.69 4.72
N ARG A 61 -28.51 -7.94 3.60
CA ARG A 61 -28.44 -9.25 2.95
C ARG A 61 -27.20 -9.32 2.07
N CYS A 62 -26.48 -10.43 2.20
CA CYS A 62 -25.40 -10.79 1.29
C CYS A 62 -25.95 -10.95 -0.13
N PRO A 63 -25.43 -10.21 -1.13
CA PRO A 63 -25.85 -10.38 -2.52
C PRO A 63 -25.59 -11.78 -3.09
N ALA A 64 -24.60 -12.50 -2.56
CA ALA A 64 -24.22 -13.82 -3.08
C ALA A 64 -25.09 -14.96 -2.50
N CYS A 65 -25.28 -15.01 -1.17
CA CYS A 65 -25.97 -16.12 -0.51
C CYS A 65 -27.31 -15.74 0.14
N GLY A 66 -27.68 -14.46 0.14
CA GLY A 66 -28.92 -13.95 0.74
C GLY A 66 -28.98 -13.97 2.28
N ARG A 67 -27.94 -14.47 2.97
CA ARG A 67 -27.88 -14.45 4.44
C ARG A 67 -27.63 -13.04 4.97
N GLY A 68 -28.08 -12.78 6.21
CA GLY A 68 -27.92 -11.48 6.85
C GLY A 68 -26.50 -11.32 7.41
N LEU A 69 -25.74 -10.36 6.92
CA LEU A 69 -24.43 -9.98 7.45
C LEU A 69 -24.53 -8.65 8.22
N HIS A 70 -23.64 -8.48 9.20
CA HIS A 70 -23.57 -7.27 10.00
C HIS A 70 -22.49 -6.32 9.48
N VAL A 71 -22.87 -5.07 9.22
CA VAL A 71 -21.97 -3.98 8.85
C VAL A 71 -21.88 -3.02 10.02
N ASP A 72 -20.69 -2.80 10.56
CA ASP A 72 -20.47 -1.84 11.63
C ASP A 72 -20.02 -0.48 11.07
N GLY A 73 -20.97 0.41 10.79
CA GLY A 73 -20.67 1.76 10.31
C GLY A 73 -20.14 2.73 11.36
N THR A 74 -19.98 2.28 12.62
CA THR A 74 -19.29 3.05 13.67
C THR A 74 -17.77 2.99 13.51
N VAL A 75 -17.27 1.92 12.89
CA VAL A 75 -15.86 1.80 12.51
C VAL A 75 -15.66 2.56 11.21
N ARG A 76 -15.00 3.72 11.29
CA ARG A 76 -14.56 4.43 10.09
C ARG A 76 -13.37 3.70 9.49
N ALA A 77 -13.35 3.60 8.16
CA ALA A 77 -12.12 3.32 7.44
C ALA A 77 -11.12 4.41 7.87
N ARG A 78 -10.21 4.07 8.81
CA ARG A 78 -9.05 4.92 9.05
C ARG A 78 -8.34 4.96 7.71
N PHE A 79 -8.26 6.13 7.10
CA PHE A 79 -7.36 6.31 5.98
C PHE A 79 -5.98 5.96 6.52
N ARG A 80 -5.50 4.75 6.20
CA ARG A 80 -4.10 4.41 6.41
C ARG A 80 -3.41 5.27 5.37
N GLU A 81 -2.83 6.38 5.81
CA GLU A 81 -2.04 7.24 4.95
C GLU A 81 -1.10 6.34 4.15
N PRO A 82 -1.17 6.36 2.80
CA PRO A 82 -0.18 5.64 2.02
C PRO A 82 1.18 6.15 2.49
N PRO A 83 2.16 5.25 2.65
CA PRO A 83 3.46 5.66 3.15
C PRO A 83 3.99 6.81 2.28
N ARG A 84 4.59 7.80 2.94
CA ARG A 84 5.22 8.90 2.22
C ARG A 84 6.23 8.31 1.24
N PRO A 85 6.36 8.86 0.03
CA PRO A 85 7.35 8.40 -0.95
C PRO A 85 8.77 8.31 -0.37
N ASP A 86 9.08 9.13 0.64
CA ASP A 86 10.37 9.19 1.32
C ASP A 86 10.56 8.19 2.47
N ASP A 87 9.56 7.41 2.86
CA ASP A 87 9.68 6.36 3.89
C ASP A 87 10.21 5.04 3.30
N ARG A 88 11.43 5.11 2.72
CA ARG A 88 12.10 3.96 2.08
C ARG A 88 12.27 2.80 3.07
N ARG A 89 12.62 3.09 4.33
CA ARG A 89 12.78 2.06 5.39
C ARG A 89 11.46 1.39 5.76
N GLY A 90 10.40 2.15 5.98
CA GLY A 90 9.09 1.55 6.27
C GLY A 90 8.53 0.79 5.06
N TRP A 91 8.81 1.25 3.84
CA TRP A 91 8.42 0.52 2.64
C TRP A 91 9.18 -0.80 2.51
N ALA A 92 10.50 -0.78 2.71
CA ALA A 92 11.35 -1.97 2.77
C ALA A 92 10.81 -2.99 3.78
N GLN A 93 10.55 -2.58 5.02
CA GLN A 93 9.99 -3.46 6.05
C GLN A 93 8.64 -4.06 5.65
N ARG A 94 7.73 -3.26 5.07
CA ARG A 94 6.41 -3.75 4.65
C ARG A 94 6.50 -4.71 3.47
N LEU A 95 7.33 -4.42 2.48
CA LEU A 95 7.51 -5.26 1.31
C LEU A 95 8.12 -6.62 1.69
N ALA A 96 9.15 -6.61 2.55
CA ALA A 96 9.74 -7.83 3.10
C ALA A 96 8.68 -8.73 3.77
N ARG A 97 7.90 -8.16 4.70
CA ARG A 97 6.84 -8.92 5.39
C ARG A 97 5.77 -9.43 4.44
N ALA A 98 5.41 -8.66 3.42
CA ALA A 98 4.41 -9.07 2.44
C ALA A 98 4.89 -10.28 1.63
N LEU A 99 6.11 -10.23 1.10
CA LEU A 99 6.70 -11.32 0.31
C LEU A 99 6.87 -12.60 1.15
N VAL A 100 7.43 -12.48 2.36
CA VAL A 100 7.61 -13.63 3.24
C VAL A 100 6.27 -14.20 3.72
N SER A 101 5.28 -13.35 3.99
CA SER A 101 3.93 -13.79 4.33
C SER A 101 3.24 -14.51 3.15
N ASP A 102 3.52 -14.11 1.91
CA ASP A 102 2.98 -14.76 0.72
C ASP A 102 3.51 -16.20 0.61
N ILE A 103 4.81 -16.39 0.80
CA ILE A 103 5.46 -17.71 0.87
C ILE A 103 4.76 -18.60 1.92
N LEU A 104 4.56 -18.09 3.14
CA LEU A 104 3.91 -18.84 4.20
C LEU A 104 2.45 -19.20 3.87
N VAL A 105 1.69 -18.26 3.30
CA VAL A 105 0.29 -18.47 2.94
C VAL A 105 0.16 -19.55 1.86
N TYR A 106 0.99 -19.52 0.83
CA TYR A 106 0.94 -20.47 -0.27
C TYR A 106 1.50 -21.84 0.08
N HIS A 107 2.45 -21.92 1.02
CA HIS A 107 3.16 -23.16 1.32
C HIS A 107 3.00 -23.62 2.77
N ARG A 108 1.86 -23.32 3.41
CA ARG A 108 1.64 -23.56 4.85
C ARG A 108 1.91 -25.00 5.29
N GLU A 109 1.38 -25.98 4.57
CA GLU A 109 1.57 -27.40 4.91
C GLU A 109 3.05 -27.82 4.78
N ARG A 110 3.72 -27.35 3.74
CA ARG A 110 5.15 -27.60 3.50
C ARG A 110 6.02 -26.92 4.56
N HIS A 111 5.62 -25.72 4.98
CA HIS A 111 6.26 -24.98 6.07
C HIS A 111 6.18 -25.76 7.38
N ASP A 112 4.99 -26.23 7.76
CA ASP A 112 4.80 -26.92 9.04
C ASP A 112 5.61 -28.23 9.09
N ALA A 113 5.69 -28.96 7.97
CA ALA A 113 6.56 -30.14 7.84
C ALA A 113 8.05 -29.77 7.93
N ALA A 114 8.50 -28.75 7.19
CA ALA A 114 9.88 -28.30 7.20
C ALA A 114 10.32 -27.74 8.56
N LEU A 115 9.41 -27.09 9.30
CA LEU A 115 9.64 -26.60 10.65
C LEU A 115 9.79 -27.76 11.63
N ALA A 116 8.94 -28.78 11.54
CA ALA A 116 9.04 -29.98 12.38
C ALA A 116 10.36 -30.75 12.18
N GLU A 117 10.91 -30.71 10.97
CA GLU A 117 12.15 -31.40 10.61
C GLU A 117 13.40 -30.52 10.71
N GLY A 118 13.24 -29.22 10.99
CA GLY A 118 14.36 -28.27 11.02
C GLY A 118 15.02 -28.03 9.66
N ARG A 119 14.29 -28.22 8.55
CA ARG A 119 14.80 -28.12 7.17
C ARG A 119 14.28 -26.89 6.41
N LEU A 120 13.70 -25.91 7.11
CA LEU A 120 13.09 -24.70 6.54
C LEU A 120 13.95 -24.00 5.48
N LEU A 121 15.23 -23.74 5.75
CA LEU A 121 16.10 -23.06 4.77
C LEU A 121 16.25 -23.84 3.47
N VAL A 122 16.43 -25.16 3.56
CA VAL A 122 16.65 -26.01 2.39
C VAL A 122 15.37 -26.13 1.58
N GLU A 123 14.24 -26.29 2.26
CA GLU A 123 12.91 -26.45 1.64
C GLU A 123 12.37 -25.16 1.02
N PHE A 124 12.81 -23.99 1.47
CA PHE A 124 12.33 -22.69 0.99
C PHE A 124 13.40 -21.84 0.31
N ALA A 125 14.58 -22.39 0.01
CA ALA A 125 15.68 -21.66 -0.61
C ALA A 125 15.29 -21.03 -1.96
N SER A 126 14.49 -21.74 -2.77
CA SER A 126 14.06 -21.27 -4.09
C SER A 126 13.12 -20.07 -3.96
N GLU A 127 12.10 -20.20 -3.13
CA GLU A 127 11.06 -19.18 -2.92
C GLU A 127 11.64 -17.95 -2.22
N LEU A 128 12.53 -18.16 -1.24
CA LEU A 128 13.27 -17.07 -0.60
C LEU A 128 14.18 -16.35 -1.59
N GLY A 129 14.82 -17.08 -2.51
CA GLY A 129 15.64 -16.50 -3.58
C GLY A 129 14.81 -15.64 -4.53
N GLU A 130 13.68 -16.14 -5.00
CA GLU A 130 12.75 -15.38 -5.87
C GLU A 130 12.19 -14.14 -5.17
N ALA A 131 11.77 -14.29 -3.91
CA ALA A 131 11.30 -13.15 -3.11
C ALA A 131 12.42 -12.13 -2.87
N TRP A 132 13.66 -12.58 -2.68
CA TRP A 132 14.82 -11.69 -2.51
C TRP A 132 15.12 -10.89 -3.79
N GLU A 133 15.09 -11.54 -4.96
CA GLU A 133 15.28 -10.83 -6.23
C GLU A 133 14.13 -9.85 -6.50
N ALA A 134 12.89 -10.24 -6.23
CA ALA A 134 11.73 -9.35 -6.33
C ALA A 134 11.82 -8.15 -5.37
N TYR A 135 12.38 -8.37 -4.18
CA TYR A 135 12.62 -7.33 -3.18
C TYR A 135 13.70 -6.34 -3.63
N LYS A 136 14.87 -6.84 -4.07
CA LYS A 136 15.97 -6.02 -4.60
C LYS A 136 15.57 -5.26 -5.86
N PHE A 137 14.76 -5.86 -6.73
CA PHE A 137 14.29 -5.21 -7.95
C PHE A 137 13.53 -3.91 -7.63
N GLN A 138 12.81 -3.88 -6.50
CA GLN A 138 12.05 -2.72 -6.06
C GLN A 138 12.90 -1.70 -5.28
N LEU A 139 13.76 -2.17 -4.39
CA LEU A 139 14.48 -1.31 -3.42
C LEU A 139 15.92 -0.97 -3.81
N GLY A 140 16.50 -1.70 -4.74
CA GLY A 140 17.96 -1.78 -4.95
C GLY A 140 18.64 -2.72 -3.95
N ASP A 141 19.93 -2.92 -4.15
CA ASP A 141 20.79 -3.73 -3.26
C ASP A 141 21.41 -2.80 -2.20
N ASP A 142 20.80 -2.76 -1.01
CA ASP A 142 21.14 -1.86 0.09
C ASP A 142 21.09 -2.64 1.40
N ASP A 143 22.16 -2.57 2.21
CA ASP A 143 22.31 -3.39 3.43
C ASP A 143 21.20 -3.15 4.45
N ALA A 144 20.70 -1.91 4.56
CA ALA A 144 19.59 -1.62 5.45
C ALA A 144 18.28 -2.27 4.98
N CYS A 145 18.12 -2.47 3.67
CA CYS A 145 16.99 -3.20 3.11
C CYS A 145 17.16 -4.72 3.30
N ALA A 146 18.39 -5.23 3.17
CA ALA A 146 18.71 -6.64 3.44
C ALA A 146 18.36 -7.05 4.88
N ARG A 147 18.65 -6.20 5.85
CA ARG A 147 18.27 -6.40 7.25
C ARG A 147 16.76 -6.62 7.42
N HIS A 148 15.94 -5.77 6.80
CA HIS A 148 14.48 -5.87 6.91
C HIS A 148 13.91 -7.15 6.28
N PHE A 149 14.51 -7.64 5.21
CA PHE A 149 14.14 -8.92 4.60
C PHE A 149 14.47 -10.09 5.52
N ARG A 150 15.70 -10.10 6.05
CA ARG A 150 16.18 -11.10 7.01
C ARG A 150 15.34 -11.16 8.29
N GLU A 151 15.04 -10.00 8.87
CA GLU A 151 14.14 -9.88 10.03
C GLU A 151 12.77 -10.50 9.73
N ALA A 152 12.19 -10.22 8.56
CA ALA A 152 10.91 -10.78 8.17
C ALA A 152 10.94 -12.30 8.01
N VAL A 153 12.01 -12.86 7.43
CA VAL A 153 12.19 -14.33 7.32
C VAL A 153 12.25 -14.97 8.70
N ASN A 154 13.08 -14.45 9.60
CA ASN A 154 13.23 -14.99 10.95
C ASN A 154 11.92 -14.88 11.75
N GLU A 155 11.22 -13.75 11.65
CA GLU A 155 9.96 -13.55 12.37
C GLU A 155 8.82 -14.42 11.82
N ILE A 156 8.66 -14.50 10.50
CA ILE A 156 7.47 -15.06 9.87
C ILE A 156 7.64 -16.55 9.53
N LEU A 157 8.79 -16.97 8.99
CA LEU A 157 9.03 -18.37 8.60
C LEU A 157 9.70 -19.19 9.71
N ALA A 158 10.46 -18.57 10.60
CA ALA A 158 11.12 -19.29 11.69
C ALA A 158 10.44 -19.10 13.05
N GLY A 159 9.30 -18.39 13.09
CA GLY A 159 8.54 -18.17 14.32
C GLY A 159 9.33 -17.41 15.40
N GLY A 160 10.36 -16.66 15.03
CA GLY A 160 11.25 -15.93 15.95
C GLY A 160 12.62 -16.58 16.17
N GLU A 161 12.88 -17.78 15.63
CA GLU A 161 14.22 -18.38 15.62
C GLU A 161 15.13 -17.69 14.58
N ILE A 162 16.44 -17.66 14.85
CA ILE A 162 17.41 -17.10 13.91
C ILE A 162 17.68 -18.13 12.82
N LEU A 163 17.00 -17.97 11.68
CA LEU A 163 17.21 -18.78 10.49
C LEU A 163 18.33 -18.19 9.62
N LEU A 164 18.35 -16.87 9.49
CA LEU A 164 19.34 -16.12 8.74
C LEU A 164 20.16 -15.26 9.71
N GLU A 165 21.46 -15.54 9.76
CA GLU A 165 22.41 -14.84 10.64
C GLU A 165 22.64 -13.40 10.18
N PRO A 166 22.92 -12.46 11.11
CA PRO A 166 23.38 -11.11 10.75
C PRO A 166 24.71 -11.16 10.02
N ARG A 167 24.85 -10.28 9.03
CA ARG A 167 26.16 -10.09 8.40
C ARG A 167 27.09 -9.37 9.37
N ASP A 168 28.37 -9.69 9.31
CA ASP A 168 29.40 -9.12 10.21
C ASP A 168 29.50 -7.59 10.13
N ASP A 169 29.12 -7.01 9.00
CA ASP A 169 29.08 -5.56 8.74
C ASP A 169 27.89 -4.83 9.43
N GLU A 170 26.93 -5.56 10.01
CA GLU A 170 25.75 -5.00 10.69
C GLU A 170 25.90 -4.93 12.23
N ARG A 171 27.05 -5.36 12.78
CA ARG A 171 27.32 -5.46 14.23
C ARG A 171 27.96 -4.21 14.85
#